data_AF-A0A3D5NC57-F1
#
_entry.id   AF-A0A3D5NC57-F1
#
_cell.length_a   1.000
_cell.length_b   1.000
_cell.length_c   1.000
_cell.angle_alpha   90.00
_cell.angle_beta   90.00
_cell.angle_gamma   90.00
#
_symmetry.space_group_name_H-M   'P 1'
#
loop_
_entity.id
_entity.type
_entity.pdbx_description
1 polymer ?
#
loop_
_entity_poly.entity_id
_entity_poly.type
_entity_poly.pdbx_seq_one_letter_code
_entity_poly.pdbx_strand_id
1 'polypeptide(L)'
;METENRQTEDKAAIQQSRVKRHALLAAFLTAAFFASATFFFWTAAIENRRAILASAANITATAIAQQVKQIVEANLGVLESFADIWQDGPPEDERAYLSVATPLQARFSALQAINWISPNYIILHVAPIKGNVPAMGADLKR
;
A
#
# COMPACT_ATOMS: atom_id res chain seq x y z
N MET A 1 -63.55 -25.45 55.57
CA MET A 1 -62.08 -25.54 55.52
C MET A 1 -61.57 -26.03 54.16
N GLU A 2 -62.18 -27.03 53.50
CA GLU A 2 -61.72 -27.51 52.17
C GLU A 2 -61.86 -26.48 51.03
N THR A 3 -62.89 -25.64 51.03
CA THR A 3 -63.14 -24.64 49.98
C THR A 3 -62.18 -23.45 50.04
N GLU A 4 -61.71 -23.11 51.23
CA GLU A 4 -60.79 -22.00 51.50
C GLU A 4 -59.35 -22.39 51.13
N ASN A 5 -58.95 -23.65 51.37
CA ASN A 5 -57.67 -24.19 50.93
C ASN A 5 -57.54 -24.19 49.40
N ARG A 6 -58.59 -24.59 48.67
CA ARG A 6 -58.60 -24.57 47.19
C ARG A 6 -58.41 -23.16 46.60
N GLN A 7 -59.06 -22.14 47.16
CA GLN A 7 -58.88 -20.76 46.70
C GLN A 7 -57.47 -20.21 46.98
N THR A 8 -56.81 -20.71 48.03
CA THR A 8 -55.46 -20.30 48.40
C THR A 8 -54.42 -20.97 47.51
N GLU A 9 -54.63 -22.25 47.17
CA GLU A 9 -53.82 -23.00 46.20
C GLU A 9 -53.91 -22.41 44.78
N ASP A 10 -55.12 -22.05 44.31
CA ASP A 10 -55.30 -21.43 42.99
C ASP A 10 -54.62 -20.06 42.88
N LYS A 11 -54.71 -19.22 43.93
CA LYS A 11 -54.03 -17.91 43.97
C LYS A 11 -52.50 -18.08 43.98
N ALA A 12 -51.97 -19.05 44.73
CA ALA A 12 -50.55 -19.36 44.77
C ALA A 12 -50.03 -19.88 43.41
N ALA A 13 -50.81 -20.71 42.71
CA ALA A 13 -50.48 -21.22 41.38
C ALA A 13 -50.46 -20.10 40.31
N ILE A 14 -51.41 -19.16 40.36
CA ILE A 14 -51.45 -17.99 39.47
C ILE A 14 -50.25 -17.07 39.74
N GLN A 15 -49.89 -16.87 41.01
CA GLN A 15 -48.76 -16.02 41.39
C GLN A 15 -47.41 -16.66 40.99
N GLN A 16 -47.24 -17.97 41.16
CA GLN A 16 -46.07 -18.69 40.65
C GLN A 16 -45.95 -18.64 39.13
N SER A 17 -47.06 -18.79 38.38
CA SER A 17 -47.02 -18.72 36.91
C SER A 17 -46.61 -17.33 36.40
N ARG A 18 -47.08 -16.25 37.07
CA ARG A 18 -46.65 -14.88 36.78
C ARG A 18 -45.17 -14.67 37.06
N VAL A 19 -44.65 -15.15 38.20
CA VAL A 19 -43.22 -15.05 38.55
C VAL A 19 -42.36 -15.81 37.54
N LYS A 20 -42.74 -17.04 37.15
CA LYS A 20 -42.02 -17.82 36.12
C LYS A 20 -42.01 -17.09 34.77
N ARG A 21 -43.12 -16.46 34.37
CA ARG A 21 -43.20 -15.68 33.12
C ARG A 21 -42.32 -14.43 33.15
N HIS A 22 -42.26 -13.72 34.28
CA HIS A 22 -41.39 -12.56 34.44
C HIS A 22 -39.91 -12.97 34.50
N ALA A 23 -39.60 -14.09 35.14
CA ALA A 23 -38.24 -14.65 35.15
C ALA A 23 -37.78 -15.06 33.74
N LEU A 24 -38.65 -15.70 32.94
CA LEU A 24 -38.37 -16.03 31.54
C LEU A 24 -38.14 -14.77 30.69
N LEU A 25 -38.97 -13.74 30.87
CA LEU A 25 -38.79 -12.45 30.17
C LEU A 25 -37.49 -11.77 30.58
N ALA A 26 -37.16 -11.74 31.87
CA ALA A 26 -35.91 -11.17 32.36
C ALA A 26 -34.69 -11.92 31.82
N ALA A 27 -34.73 -13.25 31.80
CA ALA A 27 -33.66 -14.08 31.22
C ALA A 27 -33.51 -13.81 29.72
N PHE A 28 -34.62 -13.72 28.97
CA PHE A 28 -34.60 -13.40 27.55
C PHE A 28 -34.01 -12.01 27.28
N LEU A 29 -34.45 -10.99 28.01
CA LEU A 29 -33.94 -9.62 27.87
C LEU A 29 -32.46 -9.53 28.22
N THR A 30 -32.02 -10.26 29.24
CA THR A 30 -30.62 -10.33 29.64
C THR A 30 -29.78 -10.99 28.55
N ALA A 31 -30.24 -12.12 28.00
CA ALA A 31 -29.56 -12.80 26.90
C ALA A 31 -29.50 -11.93 25.64
N ALA A 32 -30.60 -11.25 25.29
CA ALA A 32 -30.64 -10.31 24.18
C ALA A 32 -29.65 -9.15 24.37
N PHE A 33 -29.59 -8.58 25.58
CA PHE A 33 -28.63 -7.54 25.92
C PHE A 33 -27.18 -7.99 25.73
N PHE A 34 -26.81 -9.15 26.26
CA PHE A 34 -25.44 -9.68 26.11
C PHE A 34 -25.11 -10.03 24.66
N ALA A 35 -26.06 -10.57 23.90
CA ALA A 35 -25.89 -10.84 22.48
C ALA A 35 -25.65 -9.54 21.70
N SER A 36 -26.45 -8.50 21.93
CA SER A 36 -26.29 -7.19 21.31
C SER A 36 -24.98 -6.50 21.70
N ALA A 37 -24.60 -6.54 22.99
CA ALA A 37 -23.34 -5.99 23.45
C ALA A 37 -22.14 -6.70 22.80
N THR A 38 -22.17 -8.04 22.77
CA THR A 38 -21.12 -8.84 22.12
C THR A 38 -21.03 -8.53 20.63
N PHE A 39 -22.17 -8.44 19.95
CA PHE A 39 -22.23 -8.06 18.55
C PHE A 39 -21.64 -6.67 18.30
N PHE A 40 -21.98 -5.69 19.14
CA PHE A 40 -21.47 -4.32 19.02
C PHE A 40 -19.96 -4.24 19.23
N PHE A 41 -19.42 -4.92 20.25
CA PHE A 41 -17.97 -4.99 20.45
C PHE A 41 -17.26 -5.71 19.31
N TRP A 42 -17.88 -6.76 18.76
CA TRP A 42 -17.35 -7.49 17.62
C TRP A 42 -17.27 -6.61 16.37
N THR A 43 -18.35 -5.90 16.04
CA THR A 43 -18.36 -4.98 14.88
C THR A 43 -17.38 -3.83 15.06
N ALA A 44 -17.34 -3.22 16.26
CA ALA A 44 -16.38 -2.17 16.57
C ALA A 44 -14.92 -2.66 16.46
N ALA A 45 -14.63 -3.88 16.92
CA ALA A 45 -13.30 -4.47 16.80
C ALA A 45 -12.91 -4.72 15.32
N ILE A 46 -13.85 -5.17 14.49
CA ILE A 46 -13.62 -5.36 13.05
C ILE A 46 -13.37 -4.02 12.35
N GLU A 47 -14.19 -3.01 12.62
CA GLU A 47 -14.04 -1.68 12.02
C GLU A 47 -12.72 -1.04 12.41
N ASN A 48 -12.34 -1.11 13.70
CA ASN A 48 -11.09 -0.56 14.17
C ASN A 48 -9.88 -1.26 13.51
N ARG A 49 -9.92 -2.59 13.38
CA ARG A 49 -8.88 -3.34 12.64
C ARG A 49 -8.79 -2.91 11.18
N ARG A 50 -9.92 -2.72 10.49
CA ARG A 50 -9.95 -2.24 9.10
C ARG A 50 -9.36 -0.84 8.98
N ALA A 51 -9.71 0.08 9.88
CA ALA A 51 -9.18 1.44 9.88
C ALA A 51 -7.66 1.46 10.11
N ILE A 52 -7.16 0.67 11.06
CA ILE A 52 -5.72 0.54 11.31
C ILE A 52 -4.99 -0.04 10.09
N LEU A 53 -5.54 -1.11 9.48
CA LEU A 53 -4.96 -1.70 8.27
C LEU A 53 -4.95 -0.73 7.09
N ALA A 54 -6.03 0.01 6.87
CA ALA A 54 -6.11 1.02 5.81
C ALA A 54 -5.11 2.16 6.05
N SER A 55 -4.98 2.62 7.29
CA SER A 55 -4.00 3.64 7.67
C SER A 55 -2.56 3.16 7.46
N ALA A 56 -2.24 1.95 7.94
CA ALA A 56 -0.92 1.35 7.76
C ALA A 56 -0.59 1.15 6.27
N ALA A 57 -1.56 0.71 5.46
CA ALA A 57 -1.41 0.58 4.02
C ALA A 57 -1.13 1.94 3.36
N ASN A 58 -1.87 2.99 3.75
CA ASN A 58 -1.67 4.33 3.20
C ASN A 58 -0.31 4.94 3.58
N ILE A 59 0.11 4.76 4.84
CA ILE A 59 1.44 5.19 5.31
C ILE A 59 2.53 4.48 4.51
N THR A 60 2.41 3.16 4.35
CA THR A 60 3.38 2.35 3.59
C THR A 60 3.42 2.76 2.13
N ALA A 61 2.26 2.94 1.49
CA ALA A 61 2.17 3.39 0.10
C ALA A 61 2.80 4.77 -0.09
N THR A 62 2.55 5.69 0.84
CA THR A 62 3.14 7.05 0.81
C THR A 62 4.66 6.99 0.99
N ALA A 63 5.15 6.17 1.91
CA ALA A 63 6.59 5.99 2.13
C ALA A 63 7.28 5.40 0.88
N ILE A 64 6.68 4.39 0.25
CA ILE A 64 7.18 3.81 -1.01
C ILE A 64 7.17 4.87 -2.11
N ALA A 65 6.08 5.64 -2.27
CA ALA A 65 5.99 6.68 -3.28
C ALA A 65 7.08 7.76 -3.09
N GLN A 66 7.33 8.18 -1.85
CA GLN A 66 8.41 9.12 -1.54
C GLN A 66 9.79 8.53 -1.83
N GLN A 67 10.02 7.26 -1.47
CA GLN A 67 11.29 6.58 -1.75
C GLN A 67 11.54 6.45 -3.25
N VAL A 68 10.53 6.05 -4.02
CA VAL A 68 10.62 5.98 -5.49
C VAL A 68 10.92 7.36 -6.07
N LYS A 69 10.20 8.39 -5.62
CA LYS A 69 10.44 9.77 -6.04
C LYS A 69 11.88 10.20 -5.78
N GLN A 70 12.41 9.96 -4.58
CA GLN A 70 13.78 10.31 -4.21
C GLN A 70 14.82 9.58 -5.08
N ILE A 71 14.60 8.29 -5.38
CA ILE A 71 15.48 7.52 -6.26
C ILE A 71 15.46 8.12 -7.67
N VAL A 72 14.28 8.45 -8.21
CA VAL A 72 14.16 9.05 -9.53
C VAL A 72 14.82 10.43 -9.58
N GLU A 73 14.56 11.30 -8.61
CA GLU A 73 15.17 12.64 -8.51
C GLU A 73 16.70 12.56 -8.39
N ALA A 74 17.21 11.65 -7.56
CA ALA A 74 18.65 11.45 -7.42
C ALA A 74 19.28 10.96 -8.74
N ASN A 75 18.62 10.04 -9.45
CA ASN A 75 19.09 9.56 -10.75
C ASN A 75 19.08 10.69 -11.79
N LEU A 76 18.03 11.51 -11.82
CA LEU A 76 17.91 12.64 -12.75
C LEU A 76 18.99 13.69 -12.52
N GLY A 77 19.20 14.13 -11.28
CA GLY A 77 20.23 15.14 -10.99
C GLY A 77 21.64 14.70 -11.37
N VAL A 78 21.91 13.39 -11.31
CA VAL A 78 23.19 12.83 -11.74
C VAL A 78 23.29 12.70 -13.27
N LEU A 79 22.20 12.39 -13.96
CA LEU A 79 22.16 12.45 -15.43
C LEU A 79 22.29 13.89 -15.97
N GLU A 80 21.73 14.88 -15.27
CA GLU A 80 21.94 16.30 -15.59
C GLU A 80 23.41 16.67 -15.42
N SER A 81 24.02 16.30 -14.30
CA SER A 81 25.47 16.53 -14.05
C SER A 81 26.34 15.81 -15.10
N PHE A 82 25.88 14.67 -15.61
CA PHE A 82 26.53 13.95 -16.70
C PHE A 82 26.38 14.71 -18.02
N ALA A 83 25.20 15.20 -18.35
CA ALA A 83 24.98 16.01 -19.55
C ALA A 83 25.88 17.26 -19.59
N ASP A 84 26.14 17.87 -18.42
CA ASP A 84 27.04 19.02 -18.29
C ASP A 84 28.47 18.74 -18.76
N ILE A 85 28.95 17.49 -18.67
CA ILE A 85 30.30 17.09 -19.10
C ILE A 85 30.49 17.27 -20.62
N TRP A 86 29.41 17.20 -21.41
CA TRP A 86 29.44 17.33 -22.86
C TRP A 86 28.68 18.55 -23.38
N GLN A 87 28.42 19.54 -22.53
CA GLN A 87 27.87 20.82 -22.99
C GLN A 87 28.80 21.52 -23.99
N ASP A 88 30.11 21.36 -23.82
CA ASP A 88 31.13 21.98 -24.68
C ASP A 88 31.35 21.24 -26.01
N GLY A 89 30.71 20.09 -26.21
CA GLY A 89 30.79 19.33 -27.45
C GLY A 89 30.67 17.82 -27.28
N PRO A 90 30.57 17.08 -28.41
CA PRO A 90 30.52 15.63 -28.39
C PRO A 90 31.78 15.02 -27.76
N PRO A 91 31.70 13.79 -27.22
CA PRO A 91 32.88 13.00 -26.92
C PRO A 91 33.79 12.91 -28.16
N GLU A 92 35.11 13.04 -27.96
CA GLU A 92 36.09 12.94 -29.07
C GLU A 92 36.04 11.56 -29.74
N ASP A 93 35.86 10.51 -28.94
CA ASP A 93 35.70 9.14 -29.40
C ASP A 93 34.85 8.29 -28.43
N GLU A 94 34.54 7.07 -28.85
CA GLU A 94 33.77 6.12 -28.03
C GLU A 94 34.46 5.81 -26.70
N ARG A 95 35.79 5.76 -26.67
CA ARG A 95 36.55 5.42 -25.47
C ARG A 95 36.44 6.51 -24.41
N ALA A 96 36.52 7.78 -24.82
CA ALA A 96 36.31 8.94 -23.98
C ALA A 96 34.89 8.92 -23.39
N TYR A 97 33.87 8.63 -24.22
CA TYR A 97 32.50 8.48 -23.73
C TYR A 97 32.37 7.36 -22.69
N LEU A 98 32.84 6.15 -23.01
CA LEU A 98 32.72 4.99 -22.12
C LEU A 98 33.45 5.17 -20.79
N SER A 99 34.57 5.91 -20.79
CA SER A 99 35.35 6.17 -19.57
C SER A 99 34.56 6.95 -18.51
N VAL A 100 33.57 7.74 -18.94
CA VAL A 100 32.71 8.54 -18.07
C VAL A 100 31.34 7.86 -17.87
N ALA A 101 30.75 7.33 -18.95
CA ALA A 101 29.41 6.74 -18.94
C ALA A 101 29.34 5.38 -18.23
N THR A 102 30.38 4.56 -18.32
CA THR A 102 30.38 3.22 -17.71
C THR A 102 30.37 3.27 -16.18
N PRO A 103 31.22 4.07 -15.51
CA PRO A 103 31.14 4.24 -14.05
C PRO A 103 29.79 4.77 -13.60
N LEU A 104 29.18 5.66 -14.38
CA LEU A 104 27.87 6.21 -14.05
C LEU A 104 26.77 5.16 -14.14
N GLN A 105 26.73 4.41 -15.24
CA GLN A 105 25.75 3.34 -15.41
C GLN A 105 25.90 2.26 -14.33
N ALA A 106 27.14 1.92 -13.95
CA ALA A 106 27.40 0.97 -12.86
C ALA A 106 26.86 1.46 -11.50
N ARG A 107 26.86 2.77 -11.26
CA ARG A 107 26.29 3.39 -10.05
C ARG A 107 24.76 3.39 -10.03
N PHE A 108 24.13 3.39 -11.22
CA PHE A 108 22.68 3.39 -11.38
C PHE A 108 22.22 2.13 -12.10
N SER A 109 22.19 1.01 -11.39
CA SER A 109 21.78 -0.28 -11.92
C SER A 109 20.35 -0.31 -12.50
N ALA A 110 19.51 0.65 -12.13
CA ALA A 110 18.17 0.83 -12.71
C ALA A 110 18.19 1.34 -14.16
N LEU A 111 19.28 1.96 -14.61
CA LEU A 111 19.44 2.41 -15.99
C LEU A 111 19.91 1.26 -16.86
N GLN A 112 19.12 0.94 -17.89
CA GLN A 112 19.48 -0.07 -18.90
C GLN A 112 20.70 0.36 -19.70
N ALA A 113 20.74 1.63 -20.09
CA ALA A 113 21.82 2.23 -20.84
C ALA A 113 21.82 3.75 -20.69
N ILE A 114 22.98 4.36 -20.94
CA ILE A 114 23.15 5.79 -21.13
C ILE A 114 23.54 5.99 -22.60
N ASN A 115 22.77 6.80 -23.31
CA ASN A 115 22.94 7.04 -24.74
C ASN A 115 23.40 8.48 -24.96
N TRP A 116 24.44 8.67 -25.77
CA TRP A 116 24.76 9.98 -26.32
C TRP A 116 24.08 10.14 -27.67
N ILE A 117 23.28 11.20 -27.79
CA ILE A 117 22.44 11.47 -28.95
C ILE A 117 22.97 12.72 -29.63
N SER A 118 23.27 12.59 -30.92
CA SER A 118 23.69 13.74 -31.74
C SER A 118 22.57 14.75 -31.94
N PRO A 119 22.88 16.01 -32.34
CA PRO A 119 21.86 17.01 -32.69
C PRO A 119 20.89 16.56 -33.81
N ASN A 120 21.30 15.58 -34.62
CA ASN A 120 20.46 14.96 -35.65
C ASN A 120 19.56 13.84 -35.12
N TYR A 121 19.46 13.67 -33.80
CA TYR A 121 18.64 12.65 -33.12
C TYR A 121 19.10 11.21 -33.37
N ILE A 122 20.36 11.04 -33.77
CA ILE A 122 20.97 9.72 -33.97
C ILE A 122 21.77 9.36 -32.71
N ILE A 123 21.54 8.17 -32.16
CA ILE A 123 22.35 7.61 -31.07
C ILE A 123 23.75 7.27 -31.62
N LEU A 124 24.80 7.93 -31.12
CA LEU A 124 26.18 7.65 -31.56
C LEU A 124 26.95 6.73 -30.60
N HIS A 125 26.73 6.89 -29.29
CA HIS A 125 27.43 6.12 -28.28
C HIS A 125 26.47 5.60 -27.21
N VAL A 126 26.79 4.44 -26.66
CA VAL A 126 25.96 3.76 -25.66
C VAL A 126 26.82 3.11 -24.59
N ALA A 127 26.40 3.21 -23.32
CA ALA A 127 27.02 2.54 -22.20
C ALA A 127 25.96 1.82 -21.33
N PRO A 128 26.11 0.51 -21.04
CA PRO A 128 27.13 -0.39 -21.57
C PRO A 128 26.85 -0.76 -23.04
N ILE A 129 27.90 -1.03 -23.81
CA ILE A 129 27.77 -1.51 -25.20
C ILE A 129 27.08 -2.87 -25.23
N LYS A 130 27.46 -3.78 -24.31
CA LYS A 130 26.95 -5.14 -24.27
C LYS A 130 25.43 -5.13 -24.09
N GLY A 131 24.71 -5.68 -25.07
CA GLY A 131 23.24 -5.75 -25.08
C GLY A 131 22.54 -4.54 -25.68
N ASN A 132 23.25 -3.43 -25.91
CA ASN A 132 22.66 -2.19 -26.44
C ASN A 132 23.24 -1.73 -27.79
N VAL A 133 24.15 -2.51 -28.40
CA VAL A 133 24.66 -2.28 -29.78
C VAL A 133 23.57 -1.97 -30.80
N PRO A 134 22.40 -2.66 -30.81
CA PRO A 134 21.36 -2.38 -31.80
C PRO A 134 20.75 -0.97 -31.72
N ALA A 135 20.91 -0.27 -30.60
CA ALA A 135 20.44 1.10 -30.44
C ALA A 135 21.37 2.12 -31.13
N MET A 136 22.63 1.76 -31.39
CA MET A 136 23.56 2.67 -32.08
C MET A 136 23.13 2.90 -33.53
N GLY A 137 23.15 4.15 -33.96
CA GLY A 137 22.69 4.57 -35.28
C GLY A 137 21.17 4.72 -35.41
N ALA A 138 20.38 4.42 -34.37
CA ALA A 138 18.95 4.63 -34.38
C ALA A 138 18.61 6.13 -34.48
N ASP A 139 17.70 6.48 -35.39
CA ASP A 139 17.14 7.81 -35.57
C ASP A 139 15.87 7.95 -34.73
N LEU A 140 15.90 8.79 -33.70
CA LEU A 140 14.79 8.96 -32.76
C LEU A 140 13.64 9.83 -33.30
N LYS A 141 13.73 10.32 -34.54
CA LYS A 141 12.65 11.08 -35.20
C LYS A 141 11.77 10.24 -36.12
N ARG A 142 12.16 9.00 -36.42
CA ARG A 142 11.45 8.10 -37.34
C ARG A 142 10.80 6.96 -36.58
#